data_AF-A0A517XW10-F1
#
_entry.id   AF-A0A517XW10-F1
#
_cell.length_a   1.000
_cell.length_b   1.000
_cell.length_c   1.000
_cell.angle_alpha   90.00
_cell.angle_beta   90.00
_cell.angle_gamma   90.00
#
_symmetry.space_group_name_H-M   'P 1'
#
loop_
_entity.id
_entity.type
_entity.pdbx_description
1 polymer ?
#
loop_
_entity_poly.entity_id
_entity_poly.type
_entity_poly.pdbx_seq_one_letter_code
_entity_poly.pdbx_strand_id
1 'polypeptide(L)'
;MLLVVVDTNLFVAAGFNPNSHSARILNAIRAGTVRLVWDEATRRETEYIVGKIPPLRGTDLSAFFYPDARHDGPTDPHQFGHIPDPADRKFAALAAASGAVLITSDRHLLDSRPHSGLVVLTPGEFVERMGRERNDHQPD
;
A
#
# COMPACT_ATOMS: atom_id res chain seq x y z
N MET A 1 0.83 -6.92 14.55
CA MET A 1 0.04 -6.03 13.65
C MET A 1 0.76 -5.99 12.31
N LEU A 2 0.07 -6.21 11.19
CA LEU A 2 0.70 -6.22 9.87
C LEU A 2 0.78 -4.78 9.32
N LEU A 3 2.00 -4.35 8.97
CA LEU A 3 2.26 -3.05 8.36
C LEU A 3 2.32 -3.19 6.85
N VAL A 4 1.63 -2.31 6.13
CA VAL A 4 1.62 -2.31 4.66
C VAL A 4 1.86 -0.91 4.13
N VAL A 5 2.55 -0.82 3.00
CA VAL A 5 2.55 0.36 2.15
C VAL A 5 1.73 0.00 0.92
N VAL A 6 0.77 0.85 0.54
CA VAL A 6 0.00 0.65 -0.69
C VAL A 6 0.32 1.75 -1.67
N ASP A 7 0.35 1.43 -2.96
CA ASP A 7 0.43 2.43 -4.01
C ASP A 7 -0.91 3.19 -4.15
N THR A 8 -0.90 4.28 -4.90
CA THR A 8 -2.12 5.02 -5.20
C THR A 8 -3.10 4.22 -6.07
N ASN A 9 -2.60 3.30 -6.90
CA ASN A 9 -3.43 2.47 -7.78
C ASN A 9 -4.39 1.59 -6.98
N LEU A 10 -4.04 1.16 -5.76
CA LEU A 10 -4.95 0.44 -4.88
C LEU A 10 -6.17 1.29 -4.51
N PHE A 11 -5.99 2.57 -4.18
CA PHE A 11 -7.10 3.50 -3.92
C PHE A 11 -7.97 3.70 -5.15
N VAL A 12 -7.34 3.87 -6.32
CA VAL A 12 -8.06 4.03 -7.59
C VAL A 12 -8.87 2.77 -7.92
N ALA A 13 -8.24 1.60 -7.88
CA ALA A 13 -8.88 0.32 -8.19
C ALA A 13 -10.04 0.01 -7.22
N ALA A 14 -9.86 0.29 -5.93
CA ALA A 14 -10.92 0.12 -4.94
C ALA A 14 -12.11 1.07 -5.17
N GLY A 15 -11.83 2.31 -5.59
CA GLY A 15 -12.86 3.30 -5.91
C GLY A 15 -13.70 2.93 -7.13
N PHE A 16 -13.10 2.28 -8.14
CA PHE A 16 -13.84 1.81 -9.32
C PHE A 16 -14.53 0.46 -9.11
N ASN A 17 -13.94 -0.45 -8.32
CA ASN A 17 -14.51 -1.76 -8.04
C ASN A 17 -14.47 -2.06 -6.54
N PRO A 18 -15.60 -1.89 -5.82
CA PRO A 18 -15.67 -2.13 -4.37
C PRO A 18 -15.54 -3.61 -3.99
N ASN A 19 -15.65 -4.54 -4.95
CA ASN A 19 -15.45 -5.98 -4.75
C ASN A 19 -14.02 -6.43 -5.10
N SER A 20 -13.15 -5.51 -5.50
CA SER A 20 -11.75 -5.82 -5.84
C SER A 20 -10.94 -6.25 -4.61
N HIS A 21 -9.83 -6.96 -4.85
CA HIS A 21 -8.84 -7.24 -3.81
C HIS A 21 -8.34 -5.95 -3.14
N SER A 22 -8.12 -4.87 -3.91
CA SER A 22 -7.74 -3.57 -3.38
C SER A 22 -8.77 -3.02 -2.39
N ALA A 23 -10.06 -3.10 -2.71
CA ALA A 23 -11.12 -2.66 -1.79
C ALA A 23 -11.16 -3.49 -0.49
N ARG A 24 -10.91 -4.81 -0.58
CA ARG A 24 -10.81 -5.67 0.61
C ARG A 24 -9.64 -5.27 1.50
N ILE A 25 -8.50 -4.91 0.91
CA ILE A 25 -7.31 -4.45 1.65
C ILE A 25 -7.57 -3.11 2.32
N LEU A 26 -8.14 -2.14 1.61
CA LEU A 26 -8.50 -0.84 2.19
C LEU A 26 -9.52 -0.99 3.33
N ASN A 27 -10.49 -1.89 3.18
CA ASN A 27 -11.42 -2.20 4.27
C ASN A 27 -10.70 -2.80 5.50
N ALA A 28 -9.68 -3.64 5.30
CA ALA A 28 -8.87 -4.18 6.39
C ALA A 28 -8.02 -3.12 7.09
N ILE A 29 -7.53 -2.12 6.34
CA ILE A 29 -6.83 -0.94 6.88
C ILE A 29 -7.80 -0.10 7.70
N ARG A 30 -8.97 0.24 7.15
CA ARG A 30 -10.02 1.02 7.81
C ARG A 30 -10.59 0.33 9.06
N ALA A 31 -10.64 -1.00 9.06
CA ALA A 31 -11.03 -1.79 10.22
C ALA A 31 -9.92 -1.91 11.28
N GLY A 32 -8.71 -1.43 10.97
CA GLY A 32 -7.56 -1.49 11.87
C GLY A 32 -6.95 -2.89 12.03
N THR A 33 -7.34 -3.86 11.21
CA THR A 33 -6.69 -5.19 11.16
C THR A 33 -5.32 -5.16 10.48
N VAL A 34 -5.12 -4.17 9.60
CA VAL A 34 -3.86 -3.86 8.93
C VAL A 34 -3.58 -2.38 9.17
N ARG A 35 -2.32 -1.95 9.23
CA ARG A 35 -1.95 -0.54 9.31
C ARG A 35 -1.28 -0.11 8.02
N LEU A 36 -1.81 0.92 7.39
CA LEU A 36 -1.17 1.60 6.29
C LEU A 36 -0.05 2.47 6.85
N VAL A 37 1.19 2.15 6.51
CA VAL A 37 2.33 3.03 6.74
C VAL A 37 2.31 4.12 5.68
N TRP A 38 2.47 5.35 6.12
CA TRP A 38 2.45 6.54 5.26
C TRP A 38 3.43 7.58 5.77
N ASP A 39 3.92 8.41 4.85
CA ASP A 39 4.61 9.66 5.13
C ASP A 39 3.86 10.81 4.44
N GLU A 40 4.28 12.04 4.67
CA GLU A 40 3.61 13.21 4.07
C GLU A 40 3.68 13.20 2.53
N ALA A 41 4.75 12.65 1.94
CA ALA A 41 4.96 12.64 0.50
C ALA A 41 4.03 11.63 -0.21
N THR A 42 3.91 10.42 0.33
CA THR A 42 3.01 9.36 -0.14
C THR A 42 1.56 9.76 0.04
N ARG A 43 1.18 10.30 1.21
CA ARG A 43 -0.17 10.81 1.46
C ARG A 43 -0.58 11.89 0.45
N ARG A 44 0.26 12.92 0.25
CA ARG A 44 -0.03 14.00 -0.70
C ARG A 44 -0.17 13.48 -2.13
N GLU A 45 0.67 12.54 -2.54
CA GLU A 45 0.56 11.90 -3.86
C GLU A 45 -0.78 11.20 -4.04
N THR A 46 -1.17 10.40 -3.06
CA THR A 46 -2.43 9.66 -3.09
C THR A 46 -3.62 10.60 -3.16
N GLU A 47 -3.68 11.60 -2.28
CA GLU A 47 -4.75 12.62 -2.28
C GLU A 47 -4.80 13.38 -3.62
N TYR A 48 -3.64 13.73 -4.18
CA TYR A 48 -3.53 14.46 -5.45
C TYR A 48 -4.05 13.63 -6.64
N ILE A 49 -3.60 12.39 -6.80
CA ILE A 49 -4.03 11.53 -7.91
C ILE A 49 -5.51 11.18 -7.77
N VAL A 50 -5.97 10.77 -6.58
CA VAL A 50 -7.39 10.44 -6.34
C VAL A 50 -8.26 11.66 -6.61
N GLY A 51 -7.84 12.85 -6.17
CA GLY A 51 -8.54 14.12 -6.41
C GLY A 51 -8.61 14.55 -7.88
N LYS A 52 -7.74 14.02 -8.75
CA LYS A 52 -7.78 14.26 -10.20
C LYS A 52 -8.74 13.34 -10.95
N ILE A 53 -9.13 12.22 -10.38
CA ILE A 53 -9.98 11.22 -11.03
C ILE A 53 -11.44 11.59 -10.79
N PRO A 54 -12.23 12.00 -11.81
CA PRO A 54 -13.58 12.54 -11.60
C PRO A 54 -14.51 11.68 -10.74
N PRO A 55 -14.63 10.34 -10.93
CA PRO A 55 -15.49 9.53 -10.08
C PRO A 55 -15.00 9.37 -8.63
N LEU A 56 -13.74 9.68 -8.35
CA LEU A 56 -13.12 9.53 -7.02
C LEU A 56 -12.87 10.87 -6.34
N ARG A 57 -13.19 11.98 -7.01
CA ARG A 57 -12.97 13.32 -6.53
C ARG A 57 -13.79 13.58 -5.27
N GLY A 58 -13.14 14.09 -4.22
CA GLY A 58 -13.78 14.35 -2.93
C GLY A 58 -13.89 13.12 -2.03
N THR A 59 -13.29 11.99 -2.41
CA THR A 59 -13.16 10.84 -1.50
C THR A 59 -12.33 11.25 -0.28
N ASP A 60 -12.88 11.04 0.91
CA ASP A 60 -12.14 11.22 2.15
C ASP A 60 -11.20 10.04 2.38
N LEU A 61 -9.89 10.33 2.31
CA LEU A 61 -8.84 9.34 2.55
C LEU A 61 -8.27 9.42 3.98
N SER A 62 -8.69 10.38 4.80
CA SER A 62 -8.15 10.60 6.14
C SER A 62 -8.29 9.37 7.05
N ALA A 63 -9.34 8.58 6.85
CA ALA A 63 -9.61 7.34 7.57
C ALA A 63 -8.57 6.23 7.35
N PHE A 64 -7.69 6.34 6.35
CA PHE A 64 -6.61 5.38 6.10
C PHE A 64 -5.28 5.81 6.73
N PHE A 65 -5.11 7.10 7.03
CA PHE A 65 -3.86 7.70 7.48
C PHE A 65 -3.84 7.86 9.00
N TYR A 66 -3.81 6.73 9.71
CA TYR A 66 -3.77 6.75 11.17
C TYR A 66 -2.44 7.34 11.68
N PRO A 67 -2.46 8.25 12.68
CA PRO A 67 -1.25 8.88 13.20
C PRO A 67 -0.22 7.88 13.79
N ASP A 68 -0.67 6.76 14.34
CA ASP A 68 0.19 5.71 14.91
C ASP A 68 1.00 4.94 13.85
N ALA A 69 0.59 5.01 12.58
CA ALA A 69 1.25 4.36 11.45
C ALA A 69 2.02 5.35 10.56
N ARG A 70 2.11 6.62 10.96
CA ARG A 70 2.92 7.61 10.27
C ARG A 70 4.41 7.28 10.44
N HIS A 71 5.15 7.31 9.34
CA HIS A 71 6.60 7.19 9.34
C HIS A 71 7.24 8.58 9.27
N ASP A 72 7.99 8.96 10.30
CA ASP A 72 8.75 10.22 10.36
C ASP A 72 10.27 10.00 10.18
N GLY A 73 10.69 8.75 9.96
CA GLY A 73 12.08 8.41 9.70
C GLY A 73 12.53 8.83 8.29
N PRO A 74 13.87 8.85 8.06
CA PRO A 74 14.40 9.12 6.73
C PRO A 74 14.05 7.99 5.77
N THR A 75 13.54 8.35 4.60
CA THR A 75 13.40 7.45 3.45
C THR A 75 14.44 7.81 2.39
N ASP A 76 14.97 6.81 1.68
CA ASP A 76 15.91 7.02 0.58
C ASP A 76 15.34 6.43 -0.73
N PRO A 77 14.61 7.23 -1.53
CA PRO A 77 14.15 6.79 -2.86
C PRO A 77 15.29 6.55 -3.87
N HIS A 78 16.50 7.07 -3.64
CA HIS A 78 17.62 6.91 -4.58
C HIS A 78 18.19 5.49 -4.55
N GLN A 79 18.13 4.79 -3.40
CA GLN A 79 18.51 3.37 -3.31
C GLN A 79 17.66 2.49 -4.25
N PHE A 80 16.44 2.94 -4.58
CA PHE A 80 15.51 2.30 -5.49
C PHE A 80 15.61 2.83 -6.93
N GLY A 81 16.76 3.37 -7.34
CA GLY A 81 16.99 3.91 -8.68
C GLY A 81 16.79 2.91 -9.83
N HIS A 82 16.79 1.60 -9.54
CA HIS A 82 16.47 0.54 -10.49
C HIS A 82 14.98 0.48 -10.86
N ILE A 83 14.08 1.07 -10.05
CA ILE A 83 12.66 1.22 -10.38
C ILE A 83 12.55 2.31 -11.45
N PRO A 84 12.02 2.01 -12.66
CA PRO A 84 11.95 2.96 -13.76
C PRO A 84 11.18 4.25 -13.41
N ASP A 85 10.04 4.12 -12.74
CA ASP A 85 9.20 5.26 -12.36
C ASP A 85 9.71 5.92 -11.07
N PRO A 86 10.17 7.18 -11.11
CA PRO A 86 10.58 7.91 -9.91
C PRO A 86 9.45 8.10 -8.89
N ALA A 87 8.19 8.16 -9.33
CA ALA A 87 7.04 8.31 -8.45
C ALA A 87 6.80 7.06 -7.60
N ASP A 88 7.19 5.88 -8.09
CA ASP A 88 7.01 4.62 -7.38
C ASP A 88 8.13 4.36 -6.34
N ARG A 89 9.31 4.95 -6.55
CA ARG A 89 10.49 4.78 -5.66
C ARG A 89 10.22 5.16 -4.22
N LYS A 90 9.37 6.17 -3.97
CA LYS A 90 9.03 6.60 -2.61
C LYS A 90 8.23 5.56 -1.83
N PHE A 91 7.35 4.80 -2.49
CA PHE A 91 6.60 3.73 -1.85
C PHE A 91 7.52 2.56 -1.48
N ALA A 92 8.47 2.22 -2.37
CA ALA A 92 9.51 1.24 -2.07
C ALA A 92 10.42 1.69 -0.92
N ALA A 93 10.86 2.95 -0.93
CA ALA A 93 11.67 3.54 0.13
C ALA A 93 10.96 3.54 1.49
N LEU A 94 9.68 3.89 1.50
CA LEU A 94 8.86 3.86 2.70
C LEU A 94 8.68 2.43 3.23
N ALA A 95 8.41 1.47 2.34
CA ALA A 95 8.30 0.06 2.72
C ALA A 95 9.61 -0.46 3.32
N ALA A 96 10.76 -0.09 2.73
CA ALA A 96 12.09 -0.44 3.23
C ALA A 96 12.34 0.13 4.63
N ALA A 97 12.10 1.43 4.80
CA ALA A 97 12.38 2.15 6.04
C ALA A 97 11.48 1.72 7.20
N SER A 98 10.27 1.24 6.91
CA SER A 98 9.30 0.80 7.90
C SER A 98 9.23 -0.72 8.11
N GLY A 99 9.89 -1.51 7.26
CA GLY A 99 9.76 -2.97 7.23
C GLY A 99 8.37 -3.46 6.81
N ALA A 100 7.57 -2.59 6.18
CA ALA A 100 6.22 -2.90 5.75
C ALA A 100 6.19 -3.72 4.45
N VAL A 101 5.11 -4.46 4.25
CA VAL A 101 4.84 -5.15 2.98
C VAL A 101 4.37 -4.13 1.95
N LEU A 102 5.04 -4.04 0.80
CA LEU A 102 4.60 -3.19 -0.31
C LEU A 102 3.52 -3.93 -1.11
N ILE A 103 2.34 -3.34 -1.24
CA ILE A 103 1.24 -3.88 -2.03
C ILE A 103 1.02 -3.00 -3.26
N THR A 104 1.16 -3.60 -4.43
CA THR A 104 1.08 -2.89 -5.71
C THR A 104 0.59 -3.80 -6.82
N SER A 105 -0.06 -3.21 -7.83
CA SER A 105 -0.37 -3.89 -9.09
C SER A 105 0.55 -3.46 -10.24
N ASP A 106 1.52 -2.58 -9.97
CA ASP A 106 2.43 -2.05 -10.99
C ASP A 106 3.51 -3.07 -11.36
N ARG A 107 3.64 -3.36 -12.66
CA ARG A 107 4.60 -4.35 -13.16
C ARG A 107 6.05 -3.93 -12.89
N HIS A 108 6.38 -2.66 -12.95
CA HIS A 108 7.73 -2.17 -12.69
C HIS A 108 8.16 -2.48 -11.25
N LEU A 109 7.24 -2.31 -10.29
CA LEU A 109 7.48 -2.65 -8.90
C LEU A 109 7.52 -4.18 -8.69
N LEU A 110 6.63 -4.92 -9.34
CA LEU A 110 6.59 -6.39 -9.24
C LEU A 110 7.86 -7.04 -9.82
N ASP A 111 8.35 -6.53 -10.95
CA ASP A 111 9.57 -7.03 -11.60
C ASP A 111 10.84 -6.68 -10.78
N SER A 112 10.76 -5.66 -9.91
CA SER A 112 11.85 -5.30 -8.99
C SER A 112 11.93 -6.16 -7.72
N ARG A 113 10.99 -7.11 -7.50
CA ARG A 113 10.99 -8.06 -6.37
C ARG A 113 12.37 -8.70 -6.09
N PRO A 114 13.11 -9.21 -7.08
CA PRO A 114 14.36 -9.92 -6.81
C PRO A 114 15.49 -9.02 -6.31
N HIS A 115 15.39 -7.71 -6.53
CA HIS A 115 16.50 -6.75 -6.36
C HIS A 115 16.26 -5.75 -5.21
N SER A 116 15.05 -5.70 -4.67
CA SER A 116 14.63 -4.65 -3.73
C SER A 116 14.84 -5.00 -2.26
N GLY A 117 15.00 -6.28 -1.91
CA GLY A 117 15.01 -6.74 -0.50
C GLY A 117 13.67 -6.52 0.21
N LEU A 118 12.62 -6.14 -0.53
CA LEU A 118 11.28 -5.86 -0.03
C LEU A 118 10.37 -7.08 -0.19
N VAL A 119 9.38 -7.18 0.71
CA VAL A 119 8.24 -8.06 0.49
C VAL A 119 7.22 -7.30 -0.36
N VAL A 120 7.22 -7.54 -1.66
CA VAL A 120 6.27 -6.94 -2.61
C VAL A 120 5.21 -7.95 -3.00
N LEU A 121 3.94 -7.63 -2.78
CA LEU A 121 2.80 -8.48 -3.10
C LEU A 121 1.80 -7.75 -4.00
N THR A 122 1.11 -8.51 -4.85
CA THR A 122 -0.11 -8.04 -5.51
C THR A 122 -1.27 -8.01 -4.52
N PRO A 123 -2.34 -7.24 -4.80
CA PRO A 123 -3.54 -7.28 -3.98
C PRO A 123 -4.13 -8.69 -3.80
N GLY A 124 -4.08 -9.51 -4.86
CA GLY A 124 -4.55 -10.90 -4.80
C GLY A 124 -3.72 -11.76 -3.85
N GLU A 125 -2.39 -11.76 -4.01
CA GLU A 125 -1.48 -12.51 -3.14
C GLU A 125 -1.63 -12.10 -1.67
N PHE A 126 -1.79 -10.80 -1.40
CA PHE A 126 -1.97 -10.31 -0.03
C PHE A 126 -3.32 -10.74 0.57
N VAL A 127 -4.41 -10.70 -0.20
CA VAL A 127 -5.72 -11.19 0.27
C VAL A 127 -5.71 -12.69 0.55
N GLU A 128 -5.06 -13.49 -0.29
CA GLU A 128 -4.89 -14.92 -0.04
C GLU A 128 -4.10 -15.17 1.25
N ARG A 129 -3.02 -14.41 1.47
CA ARG A 129 -2.22 -14.49 2.69
C ARG A 129 -3.04 -14.16 3.95
N MET A 130 -3.83 -13.07 3.91
CA MET A 130 -4.75 -12.73 5.01
C MET A 130 -5.79 -13.83 5.28
N GLY A 131 -6.24 -14.53 4.23
CA GLY A 131 -7.18 -15.65 4.36
C GLY A 131 -6.57 -16.87 5.05
N ARG A 132 -5.32 -17.22 4.73
CA ARG A 132 -4.59 -18.32 5.36
C ARG A 132 -4.31 -18.05 6.84
N GLU A 133 -3.81 -16.85 7.16
CA GLU A 133 -3.52 -16.45 8.55
C GLU A 133 -4.77 -16.41 9.45
N ARG A 134 -5.97 -16.21 8.87
CA ARG A 134 -7.24 -16.30 9.61
C ARG A 134 -7.72 -17.73 9.86
N ASN A 135 -7.41 -18.67 8.96
CA ASN A 135 -7.80 -20.08 9.11
C ASN A 135 -6.92 -20.84 10.10
N ASP A 136 -5.65 -20.45 10.28
CA ASP A 136 -4.73 -21.09 11.23
C ASP A 136 -5.03 -20.77 12.72
N HIS A 137 -5.98 -19.86 13.01
CA HIS A 137 -6.32 -19.43 14.37
C HIS A 137 -7.67 -19.92 14.89
N GLN A 138 -8.26 -20.93 14.22
CA GLN A 138 -9.45 -21.63 14.72
C GLN A 138 -9.02 -23.01 15.26
N PRO A 139 -8.80 -23.16 16.57
CA PRO A 139 -8.71 -24.50 17.14
C PRO A 139 -10.10 -25.14 17.10
N ASP A 140 -10.16 -26.40 16.66
CA ASP A 140 -11.30 -27.30 16.86
C ASP A 140 -11.72 -27.36 18.33
#